data_AF-A0A1C6AGI9-F1
#
_entry.id   AF-A0A1C6AGI9-F1
#
_cell.length_a   1.000
_cell.length_b   1.000
_cell.length_c   1.000
_cell.angle_alpha   90.00
_cell.angle_beta   90.00
_cell.angle_gamma   90.00
#
_symmetry.space_group_name_H-M   'P 1'
#
loop_
_entity.id
_entity.type
_entity.pdbx_description
1 polymer ?
#
loop_
_entity_poly.entity_id
_entity_poly.type
_entity_poly.pdbx_seq_one_letter_code
_entity_poly.pdbx_strand_id
1 'polypeptide(L)'
;MTEKNLIRVYTGATSEKRIDIIIKNYTKFIGIVDGYTDGLRYMIECEKESSHRQSAGDLGVRVQTGGMTSNPTARKAINNVITREALINCDFSGNVLDGVDQAEVYIRDAYILRDMRKDYNLFNSQLGILGTEKETFTKYLQKEKTISDIAEDQGITYESARQQMQKIKVRMKKQVKRFMDGQPGGIA
;
A
#
# COMPACT_ATOMS: atom_id res chain seq x y z
N MET A 1 14.90 10.91 -7.80
CA MET A 1 14.76 10.35 -6.44
C MET A 1 15.22 8.92 -6.61
N THR A 2 16.46 8.61 -6.24
CA THR A 2 16.95 7.24 -6.24
C THR A 2 15.97 6.41 -5.39
N GLU A 3 15.69 5.18 -5.82
CA GLU A 3 14.85 4.13 -5.20
C GLU A 3 15.26 3.74 -3.76
N LYS A 4 15.79 4.69 -2.97
CA LYS A 4 15.93 4.59 -1.53
C LYS A 4 14.54 4.33 -0.94
N ASN A 5 14.30 3.05 -0.67
CA ASN A 5 13.14 2.40 -0.05
C ASN A 5 12.05 3.41 0.37
N LEU A 6 11.10 3.68 -0.54
CA LEU A 6 10.02 4.66 -0.35
C LEU A 6 9.28 4.43 0.97
N ILE A 7 9.13 3.16 1.37
CA ILE A 7 8.54 2.76 2.66
C ILE A 7 9.37 3.30 3.82
N ARG A 8 10.70 3.14 3.82
CA ARG A 8 11.56 3.67 4.88
C ARG A 8 11.44 5.18 5.03
N VAL A 9 11.36 5.90 3.92
CA VAL A 9 11.15 7.36 3.93
C VAL A 9 9.75 7.69 4.47
N TYR A 10 8.75 6.89 4.14
CA TYR A 10 7.37 7.04 4.58
C TYR A 10 7.19 6.82 6.09
N THR A 11 7.79 5.75 6.64
CA THR A 11 7.64 5.37 8.05
C THR A 11 8.08 6.49 8.99
N GLY A 12 9.22 7.13 8.68
CA GLY A 12 9.74 8.27 9.45
C GLY A 12 9.19 9.64 9.05
N ALA A 13 8.27 9.72 8.09
CA ALA A 13 7.71 10.97 7.62
C ALA A 13 6.55 11.45 8.49
N THR A 14 6.46 12.77 8.69
CA THR A 14 5.27 13.44 9.23
C THR A 14 4.08 13.25 8.29
N SER A 15 2.85 13.38 8.78
CA SER A 15 1.62 13.31 7.95
C SER A 15 1.71 14.20 6.72
N GLU A 16 2.28 15.39 6.91
CA GLU A 16 2.52 16.35 5.85
C GLU A 16 3.44 15.81 4.73
N LYS A 17 4.56 15.20 5.12
CA LYS A 17 5.52 14.60 4.18
C LYS A 17 4.95 13.34 3.54
N ARG A 18 4.15 12.55 4.26
CA ARG A 18 3.45 11.38 3.72
C ARG A 18 2.52 11.77 2.58
N ILE A 19 1.76 12.85 2.73
CA ILE A 19 0.90 13.40 1.67
C ILE A 19 1.74 13.85 0.45
N ASP A 20 2.87 14.52 0.67
CA ASP A 20 3.76 14.89 -0.44
C ASP A 20 4.32 13.67 -1.19
N ILE A 21 4.64 12.59 -0.46
CA ILE A 21 5.07 11.31 -1.06
C ILE A 21 3.94 10.70 -1.91
N ILE A 22 2.70 10.71 -1.41
CA ILE A 22 1.51 10.23 -2.13
C ILE A 22 1.34 11.04 -3.43
N ILE A 23 1.31 12.37 -3.35
CA ILE A 23 1.12 13.24 -4.52
C ILE A 23 2.22 13.03 -5.57
N LYS A 24 3.48 12.87 -5.12
CA LYS A 24 4.62 12.70 -6.03
C LYS A 24 4.60 11.35 -6.75
N ASN A 25 4.13 10.31 -6.08
CA ASN A 25 4.14 8.93 -6.59
C ASN A 25 2.73 8.42 -6.91
N TYR A 26 1.76 9.32 -7.13
CA TYR A 26 0.34 9.01 -7.12
C TYR A 26 -0.07 7.80 -7.97
N THR A 27 0.48 7.69 -9.19
CA THR A 27 0.20 6.59 -10.13
C THR A 27 0.85 5.26 -9.72
N LYS A 28 1.99 5.32 -9.02
CA LYS A 28 2.77 4.13 -8.63
C LYS A 28 2.54 3.72 -7.18
N PHE A 29 1.95 4.60 -6.36
CA PHE A 29 1.91 4.44 -4.91
C PHE A 29 1.26 3.13 -4.49
N ILE A 30 0.06 2.85 -5.01
CA ILE A 30 -0.65 1.62 -4.66
C ILE A 30 0.06 0.37 -5.20
N GLY A 31 0.62 0.45 -6.41
CA GLY A 31 1.41 -0.64 -6.99
C GLY A 31 2.68 -0.96 -6.19
N ILE A 32 3.32 0.05 -5.58
CA ILE A 32 4.43 -0.14 -4.65
C ILE A 32 3.93 -0.86 -3.39
N VAL A 33 2.84 -0.40 -2.78
CA VAL A 33 2.28 -1.04 -1.58
C VAL A 33 1.90 -2.51 -1.87
N ASP A 34 1.17 -2.76 -2.97
CA ASP A 34 0.78 -4.11 -3.40
C ASP A 34 2.00 -4.99 -3.69
N GLY A 35 3.01 -4.47 -4.39
CA GLY A 35 4.24 -5.20 -4.70
C GLY A 35 5.02 -5.60 -3.44
N TYR A 36 5.09 -4.72 -2.45
CA TYR A 36 5.71 -5.07 -1.16
C TYR A 36 4.86 -6.08 -0.37
N THR A 37 3.52 -5.97 -0.38
CA THR A 37 2.64 -7.00 0.21
C THR A 37 2.87 -8.37 -0.42
N ASP A 38 3.02 -8.42 -1.75
CA ASP A 38 3.36 -9.65 -2.47
C ASP A 38 4.74 -10.19 -2.13
N GLY A 39 5.72 -9.32 -1.93
CA GLY A 39 7.05 -9.67 -1.45
C GLY A 39 7.03 -10.29 -0.05
N LEU A 40 6.27 -9.69 0.89
CA LEU A 40 6.10 -10.24 2.24
C LEU A 40 5.45 -11.63 2.19
N ARG A 41 4.39 -11.80 1.39
CA ARG A 41 3.76 -13.12 1.20
C ARG A 41 4.77 -14.15 0.70
N TYR A 42 5.57 -13.80 -0.31
CA TYR A 42 6.58 -14.69 -0.86
C TYR A 42 7.59 -15.13 0.21
N MET A 43 8.11 -14.20 1.01
CA MET A 43 9.09 -14.53 2.05
C MET A 43 8.50 -15.42 3.15
N ILE A 44 7.28 -15.12 3.61
CA ILE A 44 6.55 -15.95 4.60
C ILE A 44 6.41 -17.39 4.11
N GLU A 45 5.97 -17.59 2.87
CA GLU A 45 5.77 -18.93 2.33
C GLU A 45 7.11 -19.68 2.14
N CYS A 46 8.18 -18.97 1.77
CA CYS A 46 9.52 -19.57 1.72
C CYS A 46 10.02 -20.03 3.10
N GLU A 47 9.76 -19.26 4.16
CA GLU A 47 10.09 -19.66 5.54
C GLU A 47 9.30 -20.90 5.96
N LYS A 48 7.98 -20.89 5.78
CA LYS A 48 7.12 -22.05 6.10
C LYS A 48 7.58 -23.32 5.39
N GLU A 49 7.91 -23.23 4.10
CA GLU A 49 8.42 -24.38 3.35
C GLU A 49 9.76 -24.88 3.89
N SER A 50 10.63 -23.97 4.33
CA SER A 50 11.94 -24.32 4.90
C SER A 50 11.78 -25.00 6.26
N SER A 51 10.93 -24.47 7.13
CA SER A 51 10.60 -25.05 8.43
C SER A 51 9.95 -26.43 8.30
N HIS A 52 9.07 -26.62 7.31
CA HIS A 52 8.49 -27.93 7.00
C HIS A 52 9.54 -28.93 6.49
N ARG A 53 10.52 -28.50 5.70
CA ARG A 53 11.61 -29.39 5.24
C ARG A 53 12.54 -29.77 6.40
N GLN A 54 12.83 -28.84 7.30
CA GLN A 54 13.61 -29.12 8.51
C GLN A 54 12.88 -30.07 9.46
N SER A 55 11.57 -29.89 9.69
CA SER A 55 10.79 -30.81 10.52
C SER A 55 10.60 -32.20 9.92
N ALA A 56 10.59 -32.32 8.58
CA ALA A 56 10.61 -33.60 7.88
C ALA A 56 12.02 -34.25 7.86
N GLY A 57 13.07 -33.48 8.12
CA GLY A 57 14.47 -33.88 8.08
C GLY A 57 14.96 -34.52 9.37
N ASP A 58 14.34 -35.63 9.76
CA ASP A 58 14.96 -36.72 10.55
C ASP A 58 14.20 -38.06 10.43
N LEU A 59 13.07 -38.10 9.73
CA LEU A 59 12.33 -39.32 9.45
C LEU A 59 12.52 -39.69 7.98
N GLY A 60 13.57 -40.47 7.70
CA GLY A 60 13.81 -41.17 6.44
C GLY A 60 12.75 -42.23 6.09
N VAL A 61 11.50 -42.06 6.53
CA VAL A 61 10.39 -42.97 6.29
C VAL A 61 9.28 -42.19 5.58
N ARG A 62 9.12 -42.46 4.29
CA ARG A 62 7.94 -42.01 3.54
C ARG A 62 6.74 -42.79 4.06
N VAL A 63 5.93 -42.18 4.92
CA VAL A 63 4.62 -42.73 5.27
C VAL A 63 3.67 -42.42 4.11
N GLN A 64 3.42 -43.40 3.24
CA GLN A 64 2.29 -43.35 2.30
C GLN A 64 1.01 -43.52 3.12
N THR A 65 0.52 -42.44 3.71
CA THR A 65 -0.80 -42.42 4.33
C THR A 65 -1.84 -42.51 3.21
N GLY A 66 -2.39 -43.71 3.02
CA GLY A 66 -3.35 -43.99 1.97
C GLY A 66 -4.64 -43.17 2.10
N GLY A 67 -5.29 -42.94 0.96
CA GLY A 67 -6.74 -42.79 0.90
C GLY A 67 -7.34 -41.39 0.69
N MET A 68 -6.56 -40.30 0.78
CA MET A 68 -7.06 -38.98 0.38
C MET A 68 -6.05 -38.27 -0.51
N THR A 69 -6.45 -38.01 -1.76
CA THR A 69 -5.71 -37.15 -2.68
C THR A 69 -5.76 -35.71 -2.16
N SER A 70 -4.94 -35.39 -1.16
CA SER A 70 -4.66 -34.00 -0.83
C SER A 70 -3.95 -33.40 -2.04
N ASN A 71 -4.59 -32.46 -2.73
CA ASN A 71 -3.98 -31.77 -3.87
C ASN A 71 -3.02 -30.71 -3.29
N PRO A 72 -1.69 -30.95 -3.31
CA PRO A 72 -0.73 -30.06 -2.64
C PRO A 72 -0.71 -28.67 -3.30
N THR A 73 -0.96 -28.62 -4.60
CA THR A 73 -1.09 -27.38 -5.38
C THR A 73 -2.30 -26.58 -4.94
N ALA A 74 -3.46 -27.22 -4.75
CA ALA A 74 -4.66 -26.55 -4.26
C ALA A 74 -4.45 -26.00 -2.84
N ARG A 75 -3.83 -26.79 -1.96
CA ARG A 75 -3.51 -26.35 -0.58
C ARG A 75 -2.56 -25.15 -0.58
N LYS A 76 -1.52 -25.16 -1.42
CA LYS A 76 -0.59 -24.04 -1.57
C LYS A 76 -1.29 -22.78 -2.10
N ALA A 77 -2.18 -22.93 -3.08
CA ALA A 77 -2.96 -21.81 -3.60
C ALA A 77 -3.87 -21.19 -2.52
N ILE A 78 -4.54 -22.02 -1.72
CA ILE A 78 -5.38 -21.59 -0.59
C ILE A 78 -4.54 -20.83 0.44
N ASN A 79 -3.40 -21.39 0.86
CA ASN A 79 -2.50 -20.75 1.83
C ASN A 79 -1.97 -19.39 1.33
N ASN A 80 -1.67 -19.27 0.04
CA ASN A 80 -1.24 -18.02 -0.56
C ASN A 80 -2.32 -16.93 -0.47
N VAL A 81 -3.58 -17.28 -0.70
CA VAL A 81 -4.71 -16.35 -0.58
C VAL A 81 -4.88 -15.92 0.86
N ILE A 82 -4.96 -16.88 1.79
CA ILE A 82 -5.11 -16.62 3.23
C ILE A 82 -3.99 -15.69 3.74
N THR A 83 -2.74 -15.99 3.37
CA THR A 83 -1.59 -15.19 3.82
C THR A 83 -1.61 -13.79 3.22
N ARG A 84 -2.04 -13.62 1.96
CA ARG A 84 -2.20 -12.29 1.36
C ARG A 84 -3.29 -11.50 2.07
N GLU A 85 -4.44 -12.10 2.34
CA GLU A 85 -5.56 -11.44 3.04
C GLU A 85 -5.16 -11.03 4.46
N ALA A 86 -4.46 -11.90 5.17
CA ALA A 86 -3.91 -11.62 6.48
C ALA A 86 -2.97 -10.41 6.47
N LEU A 87 -2.08 -10.30 5.47
CA LEU A 87 -1.20 -9.13 5.30
C LEU A 87 -1.98 -7.84 5.02
N ILE A 88 -3.01 -7.89 4.16
CA ILE A 88 -3.82 -6.71 3.81
C ILE A 88 -4.64 -6.21 5.00
N ASN A 89 -5.27 -7.13 5.72
CA ASN A 89 -6.13 -6.80 6.86
C ASN A 89 -5.32 -6.58 8.16
N CYS A 90 -4.07 -7.04 8.19
CA CYS A 90 -3.27 -7.27 9.39
C CYS A 90 -4.00 -8.14 10.42
N ASP A 91 -4.67 -9.19 9.94
CA ASP A 91 -5.27 -10.22 10.77
C ASP A 91 -4.48 -11.52 10.59
N PHE A 92 -3.64 -11.82 11.58
CA PHE A 92 -2.76 -12.99 11.59
C PHE A 92 -3.29 -14.09 12.51
N SER A 93 -4.58 -14.04 12.86
CA SER A 93 -5.25 -15.12 13.58
C SER A 93 -5.33 -16.41 12.74
N GLY A 94 -5.61 -17.55 13.38
CA GLY A 94 -5.78 -18.81 12.65
C GLY A 94 -4.49 -19.39 12.09
N ASN A 95 -3.38 -19.30 12.85
CA ASN A 95 -2.11 -19.98 12.55
C ASN A 95 -1.48 -19.59 11.21
N VAL A 96 -1.80 -18.40 10.70
CA VAL A 96 -1.30 -17.90 9.41
C VAL A 96 0.22 -17.82 9.37
N LEU A 97 0.88 -17.60 10.51
CA LEU A 97 2.33 -17.48 10.62
C LEU A 97 2.99 -18.68 11.31
N ASP A 98 2.30 -19.81 11.44
CA ASP A 98 2.91 -21.04 11.99
C ASP A 98 4.10 -21.47 11.12
N GLY A 99 5.24 -21.75 11.78
CA GLY A 99 6.48 -22.14 11.11
C GLY A 99 7.24 -20.99 10.44
N VAL A 100 6.91 -19.73 10.77
CA VAL A 100 7.62 -18.53 10.33
C VAL A 100 8.49 -18.02 11.47
N ASP A 101 9.80 -17.92 11.23
CA ASP A 101 10.77 -17.58 12.28
C ASP A 101 10.75 -16.08 12.59
N GLN A 102 10.54 -15.24 11.56
CA GLN A 102 10.57 -13.78 11.68
C GLN A 102 9.15 -13.16 11.68
N ALA A 103 8.17 -13.85 12.27
CA ALA A 103 6.77 -13.44 12.26
C ALA A 103 6.55 -11.97 12.68
N GLU A 104 7.21 -11.50 13.73
CA GLU A 104 7.09 -10.11 14.23
C GLU A 104 7.52 -9.06 13.20
N VAL A 105 8.55 -9.35 12.41
CA VAL A 105 9.03 -8.46 11.34
C VAL A 105 7.96 -8.31 10.26
N TYR A 106 7.38 -9.43 9.83
CA TYR A 106 6.32 -9.43 8.82
C TYR A 106 5.05 -8.74 9.28
N ILE A 107 4.67 -8.95 10.55
CA ILE A 107 3.52 -8.28 11.16
C ILE A 107 3.73 -6.76 11.13
N ARG A 108 4.88 -6.27 11.62
CA ARG A 108 5.19 -4.83 11.65
C ARG A 108 5.17 -4.23 10.24
N ASP A 109 5.79 -4.89 9.27
CA ASP A 109 5.87 -4.39 7.91
C ASP A 109 4.48 -4.37 7.24
N ALA A 110 3.64 -5.37 7.52
CA ALA A 110 2.24 -5.38 7.06
C ALA A 110 1.44 -4.21 7.62
N TYR A 111 1.60 -3.87 8.90
CA TYR A 111 0.96 -2.70 9.51
C TYR A 111 1.35 -1.39 8.79
N ILE A 112 2.63 -1.24 8.44
CA ILE A 112 3.10 -0.07 7.67
C ILE A 112 2.41 0.00 6.31
N LEU A 113 2.33 -1.12 5.58
CA LEU A 113 1.69 -1.19 4.26
C LEU A 113 0.18 -0.89 4.35
N ARG A 114 -0.49 -1.38 5.40
CA ARG A 114 -1.90 -1.09 5.65
C ARG A 114 -2.13 0.40 5.91
N ASP A 115 -1.28 1.02 6.71
CA ASP A 115 -1.38 2.45 7.01
C ASP A 115 -1.11 3.31 5.76
N MET A 116 -0.11 2.95 4.94
CA MET A 116 0.12 3.58 3.63
C MET A 116 -1.12 3.52 2.74
N ARG A 117 -1.78 2.36 2.67
CA ARG A 117 -3.02 2.19 1.89
C ARG A 117 -4.16 3.03 2.45
N LYS A 118 -4.33 3.07 3.77
CA LYS A 118 -5.33 3.92 4.43
C LYS A 118 -5.11 5.40 4.10
N ASP A 119 -3.88 5.88 4.20
CA ASP A 119 -3.53 7.27 3.91
C ASP A 119 -3.78 7.62 2.42
N TYR A 120 -3.46 6.71 1.50
CA TYR A 120 -3.76 6.87 0.08
C TYR A 120 -5.27 6.91 -0.21
N ASN A 121 -6.03 6.00 0.41
CA ASN A 121 -7.49 5.95 0.28
C ASN A 121 -8.16 7.19 0.88
N LEU A 122 -7.66 7.68 2.01
CA LEU A 122 -8.09 8.93 2.61
C LEU A 122 -7.83 10.09 1.64
N PHE A 123 -6.61 10.20 1.10
CA PHE A 123 -6.27 11.23 0.11
C PHE A 123 -7.23 11.21 -1.09
N ASN A 124 -7.50 10.03 -1.66
CA ASN A 124 -8.42 9.87 -2.78
C ASN A 124 -9.86 10.24 -2.42
N SER A 125 -10.31 9.88 -1.22
CA SER A 125 -11.65 10.26 -0.73
C SER A 125 -11.77 11.78 -0.61
N GLN A 126 -10.72 12.46 -0.15
CA GLN A 126 -10.70 13.93 -0.04
C GLN A 126 -10.69 14.63 -1.40
N LEU A 127 -10.30 13.98 -2.51
CA LEU A 127 -10.42 14.57 -3.86
C LEU A 127 -11.86 14.93 -4.21
N GLY A 128 -12.85 14.24 -3.63
CA GLY A 128 -14.28 14.55 -3.82
C GLY A 128 -14.66 15.97 -3.42
N ILE A 129 -13.92 16.58 -2.50
CA ILE A 129 -14.22 17.91 -1.95
C ILE A 129 -13.75 19.03 -2.88
N LEU A 130 -12.95 18.71 -3.90
CA LEU A 130 -12.46 19.66 -4.90
C LEU A 130 -13.55 20.15 -5.86
N GLY A 131 -14.74 19.52 -5.90
CA GLY A 131 -15.82 19.90 -6.79
C GLY A 131 -15.38 19.90 -8.26
N THR A 132 -15.53 21.04 -8.94
CA THR A 132 -15.16 21.23 -10.36
C THR A 132 -13.66 21.09 -10.62
N GLU A 133 -12.81 21.34 -9.63
CA GLU A 133 -11.35 21.25 -9.77
C GLU A 133 -10.84 19.79 -9.69
N LYS A 134 -11.70 18.85 -9.29
CA LYS A 134 -11.34 17.44 -9.07
C LYS A 134 -10.76 16.80 -10.33
N GLU A 135 -11.44 16.95 -11.47
CA GLU A 135 -11.07 16.27 -12.70
C GLU A 135 -9.69 16.71 -13.19
N THR A 136 -9.50 18.02 -13.34
CA THR A 136 -8.23 18.62 -13.75
C THR A 136 -7.09 18.22 -12.82
N PHE A 137 -7.31 18.28 -11.50
CA PHE A 137 -6.27 17.91 -10.55
C PHE A 137 -5.97 16.40 -10.56
N THR A 138 -6.98 15.55 -10.77
CA THR A 138 -6.79 14.10 -10.87
C THR A 138 -5.96 13.74 -12.11
N LYS A 139 -6.27 14.34 -13.27
CA LYS A 139 -5.47 14.17 -14.50
C LYS A 139 -4.03 14.65 -14.33
N TYR A 140 -3.82 15.74 -13.60
CA TYR A 140 -2.49 16.23 -13.23
C TYR A 140 -1.72 15.24 -12.33
N LEU A 141 -2.40 14.66 -11.33
CA LEU A 141 -1.82 13.64 -10.45
C LEU A 141 -1.47 12.36 -11.21
N GLN A 142 -2.34 11.95 -12.14
CA GLN A 142 -2.14 10.80 -13.03
C GLN A 142 -1.07 11.00 -14.09
N LYS A 143 -0.54 12.23 -14.24
CA LYS A 143 0.40 12.62 -15.31
C LYS A 143 -0.19 12.53 -16.71
N GLU A 144 -1.52 12.54 -16.81
CA GLU A 144 -2.25 12.61 -18.09
C GLU A 144 -2.25 14.03 -18.66
N LYS A 145 -2.23 15.05 -17.78
CA LYS A 145 -2.10 16.45 -18.17
C LYS A 145 -0.96 17.13 -17.44
N THR A 146 -0.14 17.83 -18.19
CA THR A 146 0.89 18.74 -17.70
C THR A 146 0.29 20.09 -17.35
N ILE A 147 1.07 20.96 -16.71
CA ILE A 147 0.63 22.33 -16.42
C ILE A 147 0.38 23.11 -17.72
N SER A 148 1.15 22.83 -18.78
CA SER A 148 0.97 23.43 -20.09
C SER A 148 -0.36 23.01 -20.73
N ASP A 149 -0.67 21.71 -20.71
CA ASP A 149 -1.95 21.21 -21.25
C ASP A 149 -3.14 21.85 -20.52
N ILE A 150 -3.05 21.97 -19.19
CA ILE A 150 -4.08 22.62 -18.37
C ILE A 150 -4.23 24.11 -18.71
N ALA A 151 -3.13 24.80 -18.98
CA ALA A 151 -3.15 26.21 -19.36
C ALA A 151 -3.83 26.40 -20.72
N GLU A 152 -3.52 25.54 -21.69
CA GLU A 152 -4.12 25.53 -23.02
C GLU A 152 -5.62 25.21 -22.96
N ASP A 153 -6.02 24.15 -22.25
CA ASP A 153 -7.42 23.74 -22.10
C ASP A 153 -8.30 24.85 -21.52
N GLN A 154 -7.76 25.64 -20.59
CA GLN A 154 -8.48 26.70 -19.89
C GLN A 154 -8.32 28.08 -20.55
N GLY A 155 -7.46 28.21 -21.57
CA GLY A 155 -7.14 29.49 -22.20
C GLY A 155 -6.45 30.48 -21.26
N ILE A 156 -5.63 30.00 -20.32
CA ILE A 156 -4.91 30.83 -19.33
C ILE A 156 -3.40 30.75 -19.52
N THR A 157 -2.67 31.62 -18.82
CA THR A 157 -1.20 31.54 -18.84
C THR A 157 -0.69 30.33 -18.06
N TYR A 158 0.49 29.83 -18.43
CA TYR A 158 1.18 28.76 -17.70
C TYR A 158 1.35 29.09 -16.20
N GLU A 159 1.74 30.33 -15.87
CA GLU A 159 1.91 30.75 -14.48
C GLU A 159 0.59 30.77 -13.70
N SER A 160 -0.52 31.15 -14.34
CA SER A 160 -1.86 31.07 -13.75
C SER A 160 -2.24 29.61 -13.44
N ALA A 161 -2.04 28.69 -14.40
CA ALA A 161 -2.31 27.26 -14.21
C ALA A 161 -1.44 26.65 -13.11
N ARG A 162 -0.14 27.01 -13.07
CA ARG A 162 0.79 26.59 -12.02
C ARG A 162 0.34 27.04 -10.63
N GLN A 163 -0.05 28.30 -10.50
CA GLN A 163 -0.56 28.84 -9.24
C GLN A 163 -1.86 28.15 -8.81
N GLN A 164 -2.77 27.89 -9.75
CA GLN A 164 -4.01 27.14 -9.47
C GLN A 164 -3.69 25.75 -8.94
N MET A 165 -2.84 24.97 -9.61
CA MET A 165 -2.43 23.63 -9.17
C MET A 165 -1.77 23.67 -7.79
N GLN A 166 -0.93 24.67 -7.52
CA GLN A 166 -0.29 24.83 -6.22
C GLN A 166 -1.31 25.16 -5.11
N LYS A 167 -2.30 26.03 -5.38
CA LYS A 167 -3.38 26.34 -4.44
C LYS A 167 -4.21 25.09 -4.10
N ILE A 168 -4.60 24.32 -5.12
CA ILE A 168 -5.32 23.05 -4.94
C ILE A 168 -4.48 22.08 -4.09
N LYS A 169 -3.19 21.92 -4.42
CA LYS A 169 -2.27 21.07 -3.68
C LYS A 169 -2.19 21.45 -2.20
N VAL A 170 -2.02 22.74 -1.89
CA VAL A 170 -1.93 23.25 -0.51
C VAL A 170 -3.24 23.02 0.24
N ARG A 171 -4.39 23.27 -0.41
CA ARG A 171 -5.72 23.04 0.19
C ARG A 171 -5.93 21.57 0.52
N MET A 172 -5.68 20.67 -0.43
CA MET A 172 -5.74 19.21 -0.24
C MET A 172 -4.83 18.76 0.90
N LYS A 173 -3.58 19.24 0.90
CA LYS A 173 -2.59 18.86 1.90
C LYS A 173 -3.00 19.28 3.30
N LYS A 174 -3.50 20.51 3.48
CA LYS A 174 -4.03 20.98 4.77
C LYS A 174 -5.19 20.14 5.26
N GLN A 175 -6.11 19.78 4.36
CA GLN A 175 -7.30 19.01 4.69
C GLN A 175 -6.97 17.56 5.07
N VAL A 176 -6.24 16.84 4.22
CA VAL A 176 -5.85 15.45 4.48
C VAL A 176 -5.03 15.35 5.76
N LYS A 177 -4.11 16.30 5.97
CA LYS A 177 -3.29 16.37 7.19
C LYS A 177 -4.13 16.44 8.45
N ARG A 178 -5.20 17.24 8.48
CA ARG A 178 -6.09 17.36 9.65
C ARG A 178 -6.67 16.00 10.05
N PHE A 179 -7.15 15.22 9.08
CA PHE A 179 -7.69 13.88 9.33
C PHE A 179 -6.60 12.89 9.75
N MET A 180 -5.43 12.92 9.11
CA MET A 180 -4.29 12.08 9.49
C MET A 180 -3.78 12.37 10.91
N ASP A 181 -3.81 13.65 11.33
CA ASP A 181 -3.41 14.08 12.67
C ASP A 181 -4.53 13.85 13.72
N GLY A 182 -5.65 13.24 13.34
CA GLY A 182 -6.77 12.94 14.24
C GLY A 182 -7.52 14.17 14.73
N GLN A 183 -7.38 15.31 14.06
CA GLN A 183 -8.10 16.53 14.44
C GLN A 183 -9.59 16.36 14.08
N PRO A 184 -10.52 16.61 15.02
CA PRO A 184 -11.95 16.49 14.75
C PRO A 184 -12.32 17.39 13.56
N GLY A 185 -13.12 16.84 12.64
CA GLY A 185 -13.39 17.41 11.31
C GLY A 185 -14.13 18.75 11.29
N GLY A 186 -14.24 19.45 12.42
CA GLY A 186 -14.97 20.71 12.55
C GLY A 186 -16.46 20.58 12.28
N ILE A 187 -17.00 19.37 12.33
CA ILE A 187 -18.44 19.09 12.31
C ILE A 187 -18.90 19.19 13.77
N ALA A 188 -18.95 20.41 14.28
CA ALA A 188 -19.55 20.78 15.55
C ALA A 188 -20.48 21.96 15.30
#